data_AF-A0A356TGM9-F1
#
_entry.id   AF-A0A356TGM9-F1
#
_cell.length_a   1.000
_cell.length_b   1.000
_cell.length_c   1.000
_cell.angle_alpha   90.00
_cell.angle_beta   90.00
_cell.angle_gamma   90.00
#
_symmetry.space_group_name_H-M   'P 1'
#
loop_
_entity.id
_entity.type
_entity.pdbx_description
1 polymer ?
#
loop_
_entity_poly.entity_id
_entity_poly.type
_entity_poly.pdbx_seq_one_letter_code
_entity_poly.pdbx_strand_id
1 'polypeptide(L)' 'MARKVVGGLIQCSNALNDENASVKQIADAALEKHIGLIEEAAGKGVQILCLQEIFNGPYFCPSQDPKWCD' A
#
# COMPACT_ATOMS: atom_id res chain seq x y z
N MET A 1 17.03 -30.23 9.35
CA MET A 1 15.77 -29.92 8.63
C MET A 1 15.85 -28.51 8.08
N ALA A 2 15.24 -28.25 6.91
CA ALA A 2 15.17 -26.90 6.36
C ALA A 2 14.09 -26.07 7.06
N ARG A 3 14.43 -24.83 7.46
CA ARG A 3 13.47 -23.87 8.02
C ARG A 3 12.83 -23.08 6.89
N LYS A 4 11.72 -23.58 6.34
CA LYS A 4 10.99 -22.95 5.24
C LYS A 4 10.25 -21.69 5.73
N VAL A 5 10.26 -20.64 4.91
CA VAL A 5 9.50 -19.40 5.11
C VAL A 5 8.87 -19.02 3.78
N VAL A 6 7.57 -18.68 3.80
CA VAL A 6 6.87 -18.16 2.61
C VAL A 6 6.85 -16.63 2.68
N GLY A 7 7.52 -15.98 1.73
CA GLY A 7 7.49 -14.53 1.55
C GLY A 7 6.43 -14.10 0.55
N GLY A 8 5.91 -12.89 0.70
CA GLY A 8 5.00 -12.24 -0.24
C GLY A 8 5.40 -10.80 -0.51
N LEU A 9 5.08 -10.31 -1.71
CA LEU A 9 5.23 -8.93 -2.12
C LEU A 9 3.91 -8.45 -2.71
N ILE A 10 3.36 -7.36 -2.17
CA ILE A 10 2.19 -6.70 -2.75
C ILE A 10 2.65 -5.56 -3.64
N GLN A 11 2.12 -5.54 -4.86
CA GLN A 11 2.23 -4.43 -5.79
C GLN A 11 0.83 -4.07 -6.27
N CYS A 12 0.45 -2.80 -6.14
CA CYS A 12 -0.85 -2.35 -6.62
C CYS A 12 -0.82 -0.88 -7.09
N SER A 13 -1.78 -0.52 -7.93
CA SER A 13 -2.00 0.87 -8.34
C SER A 13 -2.55 1.71 -7.19
N ASN A 14 -2.39 3.04 -7.27
CA ASN A 14 -3.02 3.95 -6.32
C ASN A 14 -4.55 3.74 -6.31
N ALA A 15 -5.14 3.72 -5.11
CA ALA A 15 -6.55 3.37 -4.92
C ALA A 15 -7.50 4.53 -5.27
N LEU A 16 -7.07 5.77 -4.98
CA LEU A 16 -7.84 6.98 -5.25
C LEU A 16 -6.94 8.01 -5.94
N ASN A 17 -7.24 8.32 -7.20
CA ASN A 17 -6.54 9.31 -8.02
C ASN A 17 -7.46 10.52 -8.27
N ASP A 18 -7.81 11.24 -7.20
CA ASP A 18 -8.60 12.48 -7.26
C ASP A 18 -7.80 13.63 -6.64
N GLU A 19 -7.62 14.71 -7.38
CA GLU A 19 -6.84 15.88 -6.95
C GLU A 19 -7.54 16.66 -5.82
N ASN A 20 -8.86 16.55 -5.73
CA ASN A 20 -9.68 17.21 -4.71
C ASN A 20 -9.81 16.39 -3.43
N ALA A 21 -9.41 15.12 -3.44
CA ALA A 21 -9.40 14.31 -2.25
C ALA A 21 -8.33 14.80 -1.27
N SER A 22 -8.68 14.82 0.02
CA SER A 22 -7.70 15.05 1.08
C SER A 22 -6.67 13.91 1.13
N VAL A 23 -5.46 14.20 1.62
CA VAL A 23 -4.42 13.17 1.85
C VAL A 23 -4.95 12.01 2.68
N LYS A 24 -5.77 12.31 3.69
CA LYS A 24 -6.40 11.29 4.52
C LYS A 24 -7.30 10.35 3.72
N GLN A 25 -8.17 10.88 2.84
CA GLN A 25 -9.05 10.05 2.02
C GLN A 25 -8.25 9.14 1.09
N ILE A 26 -7.15 9.64 0.52
CA ILE A 26 -6.25 8.87 -0.34
C ILE A 26 -5.59 7.74 0.47
N ALA A 27 -5.08 8.06 1.66
CA ALA A 27 -4.45 7.08 2.56
C ALA A 27 -5.42 6.01 3.06
N ASP A 28 -6.65 6.39 3.42
CA ASP A 28 -7.70 5.45 3.84
C ASP A 28 -8.06 4.50 2.68
N ALA A 29 -8.22 5.02 1.46
CA ALA A 29 -8.52 4.20 0.28
C ALA A 29 -7.38 3.23 -0.06
N ALA A 30 -6.13 3.68 0.07
CA ALA A 30 -4.97 2.84 -0.13
C ALA A 30 -4.88 1.74 0.95
N LEU A 31 -5.15 2.07 2.22
CA LEU A 31 -5.19 1.09 3.31
C LEU A 31 -6.26 0.02 3.05
N GLU A 32 -7.48 0.42 2.71
CA GLU A 32 -8.59 -0.53 2.44
C GLU A 32 -8.24 -1.51 1.33
N LYS A 33 -7.66 -1.01 0.23
CA LYS A 33 -7.19 -1.86 -0.87
C LYS A 33 -6.11 -2.85 -0.42
N HIS A 34 -5.18 -2.42 0.42
CA HIS A 34 -4.13 -3.27 0.93
C HIS A 34 -4.64 -4.32 1.91
N ILE A 35 -5.65 -4.01 2.75
CA ILE A 35 -6.27 -4.98 3.67
C ILE A 35 -6.76 -6.21 2.90
N GLY A 36 -7.50 -6.03 1.81
CA GLY A 36 -7.97 -7.16 0.98
C GLY A 36 -6.82 -8.01 0.41
N LEU A 37 -5.72 -7.38 -0.01
CA LEU A 37 -4.53 -8.09 -0.53
C LEU A 37 -3.74 -8.78 0.58
N ILE A 38 -3.72 -8.21 1.79
CA ILE A 38 -3.10 -8.81 2.98
C ILE A 38 -3.89 -10.06 3.40
N GLU A 39 -5.23 -10.00 3.38
CA GLU A 39 -6.08 -11.16 3.63
C GLU A 39 -5.87 -12.27 2.60
N GLU A 40 -5.73 -11.91 1.31
CA GLU A 40 -5.38 -12.88 0.26
C GLU A 40 -4.01 -13.54 0.52
N ALA A 41 -3.01 -12.76 0.91
CA ALA A 41 -1.67 -13.27 1.26
C ALA A 41 -1.72 -14.19 2.49
N ALA A 42 -2.52 -13.84 3.50
CA ALA A 42 -2.75 -14.68 4.67
C ALA A 42 -3.40 -16.02 4.28
N GLY A 43 -4.41 -16.01 3.40
CA GLY A 43 -5.03 -17.21 2.85
C GLY A 43 -4.06 -18.13 2.09
N LYS A 44 -2.96 -17.57 1.57
CA LYS A 44 -1.86 -18.30 0.90
C LYS A 44 -0.75 -18.77 1.85
N GLY A 45 -0.87 -18.51 3.16
CA GLY A 45 0.13 -18.92 4.15
C GLY A 45 1.43 -18.10 4.12
N VAL A 46 1.38 -16.86 3.62
CA VAL A 46 2.52 -15.94 3.67
C VAL A 46 2.87 -15.62 5.12
N GLN A 47 4.16 -15.68 5.46
CA GLN A 47 4.69 -15.44 6.80
C GLN A 47 5.40 -14.09 6.93
N ILE A 48 5.95 -13.59 5.82
CA ILE A 48 6.59 -12.27 5.74
C ILE A 48 6.04 -11.59 4.49
N LEU A 49 5.41 -10.44 4.67
CA LEU A 49 4.75 -9.69 3.60
C LEU A 49 5.37 -8.31 3.48
N CYS A 50 5.80 -7.94 2.28
CA CYS A 50 6.35 -6.63 1.97
C CYS A 50 5.35 -5.81 1.14
N LEU A 51 5.28 -4.50 1.41
CA LEU A 51 4.49 -3.53 0.65
C LEU A 51 5.41 -2.61 -0.15
N GLN A 52 4.88 -1.97 -1.19
CA GLN A 52 5.61 -0.97 -1.98
C GLN A 52 5.97 0.28 -1.15
N GLU A 53 7.02 0.99 -1.57
CA GLU A 53 7.33 2.32 -1.02
C GLU A 53 6.11 3.25 -1.14
N ILE A 54 5.81 4.01 -0.09
CA ILE A 54 4.63 4.88 0.01
C ILE A 54 3.34 4.10 -0.34
N PHE A 55 3.15 2.92 0.26
CA PHE A 55 2.00 2.06 -0.05
C PHE A 55 0.63 2.75 0.16
N ASN A 56 0.58 3.77 1.02
CA ASN A 56 -0.63 4.49 1.40
C ASN A 56 -0.86 5.78 0.56
N GLY A 57 -0.19 5.96 -0.57
CA GLY A 57 -0.41 7.13 -1.41
C GLY A 57 0.26 7.06 -2.78
N PRO A 58 0.08 8.10 -3.61
CA PRO A 58 0.84 8.24 -4.85
C PRO A 58 2.31 8.56 -4.56
N TYR A 59 3.17 8.33 -5.55
CA TYR A 59 4.56 8.76 -5.49
C TYR A 59 4.65 10.29 -5.64
N PHE A 60 4.45 11.02 -4.54
CA PHE A 60 4.38 12.48 -4.51
C PHE A 60 5.75 13.16 -4.39
N CYS A 61 6.85 12.42 -4.25
CA CYS A 61 8.20 12.99 -4.07
C CYS A 61 8.61 14.08 -5.11
N PRO A 62 8.24 14.01 -6.41
CA PRO A 62 8.52 15.10 -7.34
C PRO A 62 7.52 16.26 -7.27
N SER A 63 6.43 16.13 -6.50
CA SER A 63 5.43 17.16 -6.31
C SER A 63 5.96 18.30 -5.44
N GLN A 64 5.54 19.54 -5.74
CA GLN A 64 5.72 20.71 -4.89
C GLN A 64 4.40 21.16 -4.25
N ASP A 65 3.34 20.35 -4.38
CA ASP A 65 2.02 20.67 -3.82
C ASP A 65 2.07 20.58 -2.28
N PRO A 66 1.84 21.70 -1.56
CA PRO A 66 1.95 21.77 -0.10
C PRO A 66 1.06 20.75 0.62
N LYS A 67 -0.05 20.32 0.00
CA LYS A 67 -0.94 19.34 0.63
C LYS A 67 -0.25 18.02 0.98
N TRP A 68 0.88 17.69 0.33
CA TRP A 68 1.67 16.48 0.62
C TRP A 68 2.82 16.71 1.61
N CYS A 69 3.12 17.96 1.97
CA CYS A 69 4.26 18.33 2.80
C CYS A 69 3.86 18.82 4.21
N ASP A 70 2.57 19.09 4.42
CA ASP A 70 1.98 19.59 5.67
C ASP A 70 1.06 18.55 6.34
#